data_AF-F2RYS1-F1
#
_entry.id   AF-F2RYS1-F1
#
_cell.length_a   1.000
_cell.length_b   1.000
_cell.length_c   1.000
_cell.angle_alpha   90.00
_cell.angle_beta   90.00
_cell.angle_gamma   90.00
#
_symmetry.space_group_name_H-M   'P 1'
#
loop_
_entity.id
_entity.type
_entity.pdbx_description
1 polymer ?
#
loop_
_entity_poly.entity_id
_entity_poly.type
_entity_poly.pdbx_seq_one_letter_code
_entity_poly.pdbx_strand_id
1 'polypeptide(L)' 'MVSRTLPRMAGFVFRENRVPYYQRLFQNGDGVRQWKKTARSPYLLYPFYVSLYGSTIATMYAMGRIVLGHKTWF' A
#
# COMPACT_ATOMS: atom_id res chain seq x y z
N MET A 1 -21.08 13.41 39.83
CA MET A 1 -20.65 14.74 39.33
C MET A 1 -19.26 14.96 39.92
N VAL A 2 -18.13 15.05 39.21
CA VAL A 2 -17.64 15.82 38.04
C VAL A 2 -16.42 15.00 37.52
N SER A 3 -16.05 14.86 36.24
CA SER A 3 -15.72 15.90 35.26
C SER A 3 -15.78 15.37 33.82
N ARG A 4 -16.44 16.14 32.96
CA ARG A 4 -16.28 16.12 31.50
C ARG A 4 -14.93 16.80 31.19
N THR A 5 -14.16 16.22 30.25
CA THR A 5 -12.94 16.74 29.55
C THR A 5 -11.64 15.97 29.83
N LEU A 6 -11.55 14.73 29.34
CA LEU A 6 -10.24 14.19 28.93
C LEU A 6 -10.17 14.26 27.40
N PRO A 7 -9.08 14.79 26.82
CA PRO A 7 -8.94 14.91 25.37
C PRO A 7 -9.02 13.51 24.77
N ARG A 8 -9.68 13.39 23.61
CA ARG A 8 -9.76 12.17 22.79
C ARG A 8 -8.36 11.58 22.55
N MET A 9 -7.86 10.75 23.47
CA MET A 9 -6.81 9.78 23.20
C MET A 9 -7.44 8.61 22.45
N ALA A 10 -8.02 8.91 21.29
CA ALA A 10 -8.68 7.97 20.40
C ALA A 10 -7.61 7.22 19.60
N GLY A 11 -6.83 6.37 20.28
CA GLY A 11 -5.71 5.66 19.66
C GLY A 11 -5.86 4.14 19.69
N PHE A 12 -6.01 3.56 20.89
CA PHE A 12 -5.99 2.11 21.05
C PHE A 12 -6.89 1.60 22.18
N VAL A 13 -7.17 2.43 23.20
CA VAL A 13 -7.88 2.01 24.43
C VAL A 13 -9.37 1.72 24.19
N PHE A 14 -10.02 2.44 23.27
CA PHE A 14 -11.45 2.26 22.94
C PHE A 14 -11.70 1.67 21.55
N ARG A 15 -10.68 1.08 20.91
CA ARG A 15 -10.82 0.49 19.58
C ARG A 15 -11.29 -0.96 19.69
N GLU A 16 -12.32 -1.31 18.94
CA GLU A 16 -12.79 -2.68 18.83
C GLU A 16 -11.67 -3.63 18.35
N ASN A 17 -11.56 -4.80 19.00
CA ASN A 17 -10.59 -5.81 18.61
C ASN A 17 -11.00 -6.52 17.31
N ARG A 18 -10.30 -6.18 16.21
CA ARG A 18 -10.50 -6.80 14.89
C ARG A 18 -9.51 -7.93 14.59
N VAL A 19 -8.70 -8.38 15.55
CA VAL A 19 -7.71 -9.45 15.34
C VAL A 19 -8.37 -10.75 14.85
N PRO A 20 -9.44 -11.27 15.49
CA PRO A 20 -10.09 -12.48 15.01
C PRO A 20 -10.67 -12.34 13.60
N TYR A 21 -11.15 -11.15 13.24
CA TYR A 21 -11.63 -10.84 11.90
C TYR A 21 -10.52 -11.00 10.86
N TYR A 22 -9.36 -10.37 11.09
CA TYR A 22 -8.24 -10.46 10.16
C TYR A 22 -7.62 -11.87 10.13
N GLN A 23 -7.57 -12.58 11.27
CA GLN A 23 -7.12 -13.97 11.29
C GLN A 23 -7.96 -14.84 10.35
N ARG A 24 -9.31 -14.76 10.44
CA ARG A 24 -10.21 -15.47 9.52
C ARG A 24 -9.98 -15.06 8.07
N LEU A 25 -9.86 -13.76 7.80
CA LEU A 25 -9.62 -13.24 6.43
C LEU A 25 -8.33 -13.80 5.81
N PHE A 26 -7.21 -13.73 6.53
CA PHE A 26 -5.91 -14.13 5.98
C PHE A 26 -5.69 -15.65 5.98
N GLN A 27 -6.38 -16.40 6.85
CA GLN A 27 -6.25 -17.86 6.99
C GLN A 27 -7.30 -18.67 6.17
N ASN A 28 -8.23 -18.02 5.46
CA ASN A 28 -9.38 -18.65 4.76
C ASN A 28 -9.04 -19.65 3.60
N GLY A 29 -7.79 -20.08 3.40
CA GLY A 29 -7.46 -21.13 2.41
C GLY A 29 -7.81 -20.85 0.93
N ASP A 30 -8.27 -19.65 0.59
CA ASP A 30 -8.78 -19.21 -0.73
C ASP A 30 -7.74 -19.18 -1.89
N GLY A 31 -6.48 -19.56 -1.65
CA GLY A 31 -5.41 -19.51 -2.63
C GLY A 31 -4.97 -18.09 -3.05
N VAL A 32 -5.52 -17.04 -2.45
CA VAL A 32 -5.19 -15.65 -2.79
C VAL A 32 -3.90 -15.24 -2.09
N ARG A 33 -3.03 -14.51 -2.81
CA ARG A 33 -1.81 -13.94 -2.25
C ARG A 33 -2.13 -13.01 -1.08
N GLN A 34 -1.32 -13.07 -0.02
CA GLN A 34 -1.53 -12.31 1.21
C GLN A 34 -1.76 -10.81 0.97
N TRP A 35 -0.98 -10.19 0.10
CA TRP A 35 -1.11 -8.76 -0.23
C TRP A 35 -2.37 -8.39 -1.03
N LYS A 36 -3.13 -9.36 -1.56
CA LYS A 36 -4.39 -9.14 -2.31
C LYS A 36 -5.66 -9.42 -1.50
N LYS A 37 -5.54 -9.92 -0.26
CA LYS A 37 -6.66 -10.41 0.56
C LYS A 37 -7.68 -9.36 0.99
N THR A 38 -7.25 -8.10 1.15
CA THR A 38 -8.11 -7.04 1.70
C THR A 38 -8.78 -6.25 0.57
N ALA A 39 -10.00 -5.75 0.78
CA ALA A 39 -10.70 -4.88 -0.18
C ALA A 39 -9.93 -3.59 -0.55
N ARG A 40 -9.04 -3.12 0.33
CA ARG A 40 -8.17 -1.96 0.09
C ARG A 40 -6.95 -2.26 -0.77
N SER A 41 -6.60 -3.54 -0.95
CA SER A 41 -5.39 -3.95 -1.64
C SER A 41 -5.29 -3.40 -3.07
N PRO A 42 -6.35 -3.46 -3.91
CA PRO A 42 -6.28 -2.92 -5.28
C PRO A 42 -5.96 -1.42 -5.32
N TYR A 43 -6.53 -0.64 -4.39
CA TYR A 43 -6.31 0.81 -4.32
C TYR A 43 -4.88 1.19 -3.95
N LEU A 44 -4.17 0.34 -3.21
CA LEU A 44 -2.77 0.54 -2.88
C LEU A 44 -1.84 -0.05 -3.94
N LEU A 45 -2.17 -1.23 -4.45
CA LEU A 45 -1.32 -1.98 -5.36
C LEU A 45 -1.32 -1.42 -6.78
N TYR A 46 -2.45 -0.92 -7.30
CA TYR A 46 -2.46 -0.39 -8.67
C TYR A 46 -1.57 0.84 -8.85
N PRO A 47 -1.64 1.87 -8.00
CA PRO A 47 -0.70 2.99 -8.09
C PRO A 47 0.75 2.53 -7.93
N PHE A 48 1.02 1.60 -6.99
CA PHE A 48 2.35 1.04 -6.81
C PHE A 48 2.88 0.35 -8.08
N TYR A 49 2.06 -0.49 -8.73
CA TYR A 49 2.47 -1.17 -9.96
C TYR A 49 2.69 -0.19 -11.12
N VAL A 50 1.84 0.83 -11.25
CA VAL A 50 2.02 1.89 -12.28
C VAL A 50 3.34 2.63 -12.05
N SER A 51 3.63 3.04 -10.82
CA SER A 51 4.90 3.71 -10.50
C SER A 51 6.10 2.81 -10.70
N LEU A 52 6.01 1.54 -10.29
CA LEU A 52 7.11 0.58 -10.41
C LEU A 52 7.45 0.31 -11.88
N TYR A 53 6.46 -0.09 -12.69
CA TYR A 53 6.70 -0.39 -14.10
C TYR A 53 6.99 0.88 -14.91
N GLY A 54 6.31 1.98 -14.62
CA GLY A 54 6.54 3.26 -15.27
C GLY A 54 7.97 3.77 -15.06
N SER A 55 8.46 3.77 -13.81
CA SER A 55 9.83 4.18 -13.51
C SER A 55 10.89 3.21 -14.05
N THR A 56 10.59 1.90 -14.04
CA THR A 56 11.50 0.90 -14.64
C THR A 56 11.65 1.14 -16.14
N ILE A 57 10.56 1.34 -16.88
CA ILE A 57 10.61 1.62 -18.32
C ILE A 57 11.33 2.96 -18.57
N ALA A 58 11.00 4.00 -17.80
CA ALA A 58 11.62 5.32 -17.93
C ALA A 58 13.13 5.29 -17.72
N THR A 59 13.62 4.54 -16.71
CA THR A 59 15.05 4.41 -16.43
C THR A 59 15.78 3.59 -17.48
N MET A 60 15.18 2.49 -17.98
CA MET A 60 15.75 1.73 -19.09
C MET A 60 15.83 2.55 -20.37
N TYR A 61 14.82 3.37 -20.66
CA TYR A 61 14.85 4.32 -21.78
C TYR A 61 15.98 5.34 -21.62
N ALA A 62 16.05 6.02 -20.47
CA ALA A 62 17.09 7.01 -20.19
C ALA A 62 18.50 6.40 -20.27
N MET A 63 18.68 5.18 -19.76
CA MET A 63 19.94 4.44 -19.89
C MET A 63 20.31 4.20 -21.35
N GLY A 64 19.37 3.71 -22.17
CA GLY A 64 19.61 3.50 -23.61
C GLY A 64 19.96 4.81 -24.33
N ARG A 65 19.30 5.91 -23.99
CA ARG A 65 19.60 7.25 -24.53
C ARG A 65 21.01 7.70 -24.16
N ILE A 66 21.44 7.50 -22.92
CA ILE A 66 22.79 7.85 -22.45
C ILE A 66 23.85 7.01 -23.16
N VAL A 67 23.62 5.70 -23.36
CA VAL A 67 24.53 4.82 -24.12
C VAL A 67 24.71 5.33 -25.56
N LEU A 68 23.66 5.86 -26.18
CA LEU A 68 23.69 6.45 -27.52
C LEU A 68 24.17 7.93 -27.54
N GLY A 69 24.59 8.49 -26.39
CA GLY A 69 25.14 9.84 -26.28
C GLY A 69 24.12 10.96 -26.13
N HIS A 70 22.82 10.65 -26.05
CA HIS A 70 21.79 11.65 -25.81
C HIS A 70 21.71 12.02 -24.34
N LYS A 71 21.75 13.32 -24.03
CA LYS A 71 21.72 13.87 -22.65
C LYS A 71 20.35 14.34 -22.19
N THR A 72 19.38 14.36 -23.11
CA THR A 72 18.01 14.83 -22.90
C THR A 72 17.02 13.70 -23.11
N TRP A 73 15.78 13.93 -22.65
CA TRP A 73 14.67 12.98 -22.84
C TRP A 73 14.27 12.82 -24.31
N PHE A 74 14.47 13.87 -25.12
CA PHE A 74 14.19 13.91 -26.56
C PHE A 74 15.47 13.83 -27.37
#